data_AF-A0A364NDD2-F1
#
_entry.id   AF-A0A364NDD2-F1
#
_cell.length_a   1.000
_cell.length_b   1.000
_cell.length_c   1.000
_cell.angle_alpha   90.00
_cell.angle_beta   90.00
_cell.angle_gamma   90.00
#
_symmetry.space_group_name_H-M   'P 1'
#
loop_
_entity.id
_entity.type
_entity.pdbx_description
1 polymer ?
#
loop_
_entity_poly.entity_id
_entity_poly.type
_entity_poly.pdbx_seq_one_letter_code
_entity_poly.pdbx_strand_id
1 'polypeptide(L)'
;MTDNLATAPADTKAKKVWTTLITNTAYLTGLLTLDHSLKKHGSKYPLVALYTDTFPAEGHKALDDRGIPKQHVKYLLPKQVDAVLTGGVRQGGPARQRHGRVEEHG
;
A
#
# COMPACT_ATOMS: atom_id res chain seq x y z
N MET A 1 -39.52 -12.10 -22.46
CA MET A 1 -39.44 -11.59 -21.08
C MET A 1 -38.02 -11.84 -20.59
N THR A 2 -37.21 -10.79 -20.38
CA THR A 2 -35.82 -10.94 -19.92
C THR A 2 -35.77 -10.79 -18.41
N ASP A 3 -35.44 -11.87 -17.71
CA ASP A 3 -35.33 -11.89 -16.25
C ASP A 3 -34.12 -11.07 -15.78
N ASN A 4 -34.42 -10.00 -15.05
CA ASN A 4 -33.48 -9.13 -14.40
C ASN A 4 -32.97 -9.82 -13.13
N LEU A 5 -31.83 -10.50 -13.21
CA LEU A 5 -31.17 -11.05 -12.02
C LEU A 5 -30.46 -9.92 -11.26
N ALA A 6 -31.24 -9.16 -10.50
CA ALA A 6 -30.76 -8.42 -9.35
C ALA A 6 -30.17 -9.43 -8.36
N THR A 7 -28.87 -9.70 -8.51
CA THR A 7 -28.14 -10.61 -7.63
C THR A 7 -27.95 -9.91 -6.29
N ALA A 8 -28.62 -10.45 -5.27
CA ALA A 8 -28.43 -10.18 -3.85
C ALA A 8 -26.92 -10.08 -3.49
N PRO A 9 -26.54 -9.35 -2.43
CA PRO A 9 -25.13 -9.12 -2.11
C PRO A 9 -24.42 -10.46 -2.05
N ALA A 10 -23.48 -10.66 -2.97
CA ALA A 10 -22.74 -11.91 -3.08
C ALA A 10 -22.12 -12.19 -1.70
N ASP A 11 -22.53 -13.31 -1.09
CA ASP A 11 -21.85 -13.88 0.05
C ASP A 11 -20.44 -14.25 -0.44
N THR A 12 -19.48 -13.35 -0.24
CA THR A 12 -18.15 -13.40 -0.86
C THR A 12 -17.29 -14.45 -0.18
N LYS A 13 -17.69 -15.73 -0.21
CA LYS A 13 -16.82 -16.88 0.08
C LYS A 13 -15.85 -17.18 -1.08
N ALA A 14 -15.50 -16.17 -1.87
CA ALA A 14 -14.48 -16.32 -2.90
C ALA A 14 -13.10 -16.47 -2.23
N LYS A 15 -12.47 -17.64 -2.38
CA LYS A 15 -11.11 -17.89 -1.85
C LYS A 15 -10.02 -17.05 -2.53
N LYS A 16 -10.34 -16.42 -3.66
CA LYS A 16 -9.42 -15.65 -4.51
C LYS A 16 -10.15 -14.42 -5.03
N VAL A 17 -9.50 -13.28 -4.95
CA VAL A 17 -10.02 -11.96 -5.31
C VAL A 17 -8.92 -11.14 -5.95
N TRP A 18 -9.30 -10.19 -6.80
CA TRP A 18 -8.44 -9.06 -7.13
C TRP A 18 -8.67 -7.97 -6.10
N THR A 19 -7.60 -7.34 -5.61
CA THR A 19 -7.71 -6.24 -4.63
C THR A 19 -6.91 -5.05 -5.08
N THR A 20 -7.46 -3.86 -4.84
CA THR A 20 -6.76 -2.59 -5.02
C THR A 20 -7.05 -1.68 -3.83
N LEU A 21 -6.09 -0.83 -3.45
CA LEU A 21 -6.23 0.16 -2.39
C LEU A 21 -6.65 1.50 -2.97
N ILE A 22 -7.69 2.11 -2.41
CA ILE A 22 -8.16 3.45 -2.76
C ILE A 22 -8.23 4.33 -1.52
N THR A 23 -7.57 5.49 -1.58
CA THR A 23 -7.45 6.42 -0.45
C THR A 23 -8.09 7.78 -0.71
N ASN A 24 -8.38 8.09 -1.98
CA ASN A 24 -9.06 9.31 -2.41
C ASN A 24 -9.83 9.07 -3.72
N THR A 25 -10.65 10.05 -4.13
CA THR A 25 -11.52 9.97 -5.31
C THR A 25 -10.79 10.17 -6.65
N ALA A 26 -9.58 10.75 -6.67
CA ALA A 26 -8.82 10.92 -7.92
C ALA A 26 -8.47 9.56 -8.56
N TYR A 27 -8.32 8.51 -7.75
CA TYR A 27 -8.08 7.14 -8.21
C TYR A 27 -9.35 6.37 -8.60
N LEU A 28 -10.54 6.94 -8.38
CA LEU A 28 -11.80 6.24 -8.62
C LEU A 28 -11.93 5.82 -10.09
N THR A 29 -11.62 6.71 -11.03
CA THR A 29 -11.66 6.39 -12.47
C THR A 29 -10.81 5.18 -12.82
N GLY A 30 -9.62 5.06 -12.22
CA GLY A 30 -8.75 3.90 -12.42
C GLY A 30 -9.36 2.60 -11.90
N LEU A 31 -9.91 2.64 -10.68
CA LEU A 31 -10.59 1.49 -10.07
C LEU A 31 -11.79 1.02 -10.91
N LEU A 32 -12.58 1.96 -11.42
CA LEU A 32 -13.75 1.66 -12.25
C LEU A 32 -13.37 1.09 -13.61
N THR A 33 -12.28 1.61 -14.19
CA THR A 33 -11.72 1.08 -15.45
C THR A 33 -11.22 -0.35 -15.25
N LEU A 34 -10.59 -0.65 -14.11
CA LEU A 34 -10.15 -1.99 -13.76
C LEU A 34 -11.34 -2.94 -13.58
N ASP A 35 -12.37 -2.56 -12.81
CA ASP A 35 -13.60 -3.33 -12.64
C ASP A 35 -14.24 -3.70 -13.98
N HIS A 36 -14.42 -2.70 -14.86
CA HIS A 36 -14.95 -2.90 -16.20
C HIS A 36 -14.08 -3.88 -17.01
N SER A 37 -12.76 -3.72 -16.96
CA SER A 37 -11.84 -4.60 -17.70
C SER A 37 -11.91 -6.05 -17.22
N LEU A 38 -11.95 -6.28 -15.91
CA LEU A 38 -12.08 -7.62 -15.34
C LEU A 38 -13.40 -8.29 -15.73
N LYS A 39 -14.51 -7.55 -15.68
CA LYS A 39 -15.83 -8.04 -16.11
C LYS A 39 -15.85 -8.35 -17.60
N LYS A 40 -15.32 -7.43 -18.43
CA LYS A 40 -15.24 -7.59 -19.89
C LYS A 40 -14.46 -8.84 -20.30
N HIS A 41 -13.40 -9.18 -19.58
CA HIS A 41 -12.59 -10.37 -19.84
C HIS A 41 -13.06 -11.64 -19.12
N GLY A 42 -14.24 -11.61 -18.47
CA GLY A 42 -14.80 -12.77 -17.80
C GLY A 42 -13.96 -13.26 -16.62
N SER A 43 -13.34 -12.34 -15.86
CA SER A 43 -12.53 -12.68 -14.70
C SER A 43 -13.27 -13.62 -13.76
N LYS A 44 -12.65 -14.74 -13.43
CA LYS A 44 -13.17 -15.72 -12.46
C LYS A 44 -13.24 -15.18 -11.03
N TYR A 45 -12.50 -14.12 -10.74
CA TYR A 45 -12.34 -13.57 -9.40
C TYR A 45 -12.90 -12.15 -9.34
N PRO A 46 -13.70 -11.81 -8.31
CA PRO A 46 -14.25 -10.48 -8.17
C PRO A 46 -13.16 -9.48 -7.75
N LEU A 47 -13.38 -8.20 -8.08
CA LEU A 47 -12.58 -7.10 -7.57
C LEU A 47 -13.13 -6.64 -6.22
N VAL A 48 -12.26 -6.46 -5.23
CA VAL A 48 -12.58 -5.89 -3.92
C VAL A 48 -11.77 -4.61 -3.72
N ALA A 49 -12.47 -3.51 -3.42
CA ALA A 49 -11.86 -2.23 -3.13
C ALA A 49 -11.46 -2.15 -1.65
N LEU A 50 -10.17 -2.08 -1.37
CA LEU A 50 -9.65 -1.80 -0.02
C LEU A 50 -9.66 -0.29 0.19
N TYR A 51 -10.20 0.19 1.31
CA TYR A 51 -10.26 1.62 1.60
C TYR A 51 -9.78 1.98 3.01
N THR A 52 -9.30 3.20 3.15
CA THR A 52 -8.90 3.81 4.43
C THR A 52 -9.95 4.81 4.92
N ASP A 53 -9.84 5.27 6.16
CA ASP A 53 -10.73 6.28 6.75
C ASP A 53 -10.75 7.62 6.00
N THR A 54 -9.74 7.88 5.17
CA THR A 54 -9.62 9.09 4.34
C THR A 54 -10.47 9.02 3.07
N PHE A 55 -11.04 7.86 2.72
CA PHE A 55 -11.78 7.71 1.48
C PHE A 55 -13.16 8.40 1.59
N PRO A 56 -13.49 9.37 0.73
CA PRO A 56 -14.71 10.16 0.88
C PRO A 56 -16.00 9.37 0.67
N ALA A 57 -17.10 9.85 1.28
CA ALA A 57 -18.43 9.26 1.15
C ALA A 57 -18.94 9.17 -0.30
N GLU A 58 -18.62 10.16 -1.15
CA GLU A 58 -18.93 10.10 -2.58
C GLU A 58 -18.26 8.90 -3.27
N GLY A 59 -17.00 8.63 -2.92
CA GLY A 59 -16.27 7.47 -3.40
C GLY A 59 -16.94 6.17 -2.95
N HIS A 60 -17.38 6.11 -1.69
CA HIS A 60 -18.16 4.97 -1.19
C HIS A 60 -19.45 4.74 -1.96
N LYS A 61 -20.21 5.81 -2.22
CA LYS A 61 -21.46 5.74 -2.99
C LYS A 61 -21.21 5.22 -4.40
N ALA A 62 -20.15 5.70 -5.05
CA ALA A 62 -19.79 5.28 -6.41
C ALA A 62 -19.42 3.79 -6.51
N LEU A 63 -18.89 3.18 -5.44
CA LEU A 63 -18.65 1.74 -5.34
C LEU A 63 -19.97 0.97 -5.12
N ASP A 64 -20.83 1.47 -4.23
CA ASP A 64 -22.11 0.85 -3.89
C ASP A 64 -23.06 0.83 -5.09
N ASP A 65 -23.19 1.95 -5.80
CA ASP A 65 -24.02 2.09 -7.01
C ASP A 65 -23.61 1.08 -8.11
N ARG A 66 -22.35 0.62 -8.09
CA ARG A 66 -21.80 -0.33 -9.07
C ARG A 66 -21.68 -1.76 -8.54
N GLY A 67 -22.10 -2.00 -7.29
CA GLY A 67 -22.01 -3.30 -6.64
C GLY A 67 -20.58 -3.80 -6.49
N ILE A 68 -19.59 -2.91 -6.32
CA ILE A 68 -18.19 -3.29 -6.08
C ILE A 68 -18.01 -3.55 -4.58
N PRO A 69 -17.68 -4.79 -4.15
CA PRO A 69 -17.40 -5.08 -2.75
C PRO A 69 -16.26 -4.22 -2.22
N LYS A 70 -16.41 -3.70 -1.00
CA LYS A 70 -15.41 -2.83 -0.36
C LYS A 70 -15.07 -3.30 1.05
N GLN A 71 -13.79 -3.26 1.39
CA GLN A 71 -13.25 -3.71 2.67
C GLN A 71 -12.45 -2.58 3.31
N HIS A 72 -12.78 -2.23 4.54
CA HIS A 72 -11.99 -1.26 5.31
C HIS A 72 -10.66 -1.88 5.71
N VAL A 73 -9.59 -1.09 5.59
CA VAL A 73 -8.26 -1.46 6.05
C VAL A 73 -7.73 -0.34 6.92
N LYS A 74 -7.43 -0.68 8.18
CA LYS A 74 -6.76 0.22 9.11
C LYS A 74 -5.34 0.51 8.62
N TYR A 75 -4.92 1.77 8.73
CA TYR A 75 -3.54 2.15 8.45
C TYR A 75 -2.56 1.32 9.29
N LEU A 76 -1.62 0.65 8.62
CA LEU A 76 -0.60 -0.16 9.26
C LEU A 76 0.69 0.65 9.33
N LEU A 77 1.20 0.88 10.54
CA LEU A 77 2.58 1.33 10.73
C LEU A 77 3.50 0.11 10.59
N PRO A 78 4.71 0.28 10.02
CA PRO A 78 5.74 -0.75 10.08
C PRO A 78 5.96 -1.11 11.55
N LYS A 79 5.84 -2.39 11.90
CA LYS A 79 6.43 -2.87 13.14
C LYS A 79 7.93 -2.71 12.96
N GLN A 80 8.58 -1.92 13.81
CA GLN A 80 10.03 -1.75 13.78
C GLN A 80 10.67 -3.14 13.67
N VAL A 81 11.44 -3.38 12.61
CA VAL A 81 12.48 -4.41 12.66
C VAL A 81 13.45 -3.89 13.71
N ASP A 82 13.69 -4.68 14.76
CA ASP A 82 14.60 -4.31 15.84
C ASP A 82 15.90 -3.76 15.26
N ALA A 83 16.21 -2.50 15.58
CA ALA A 83 17.36 -1.77 15.08
C ALA A 83 18.70 -2.27 15.69
N VAL A 84 18.81 -3.55 16.02
CA VAL A 84 20.07 -4.18 16.40
C VAL A 84 20.76 -4.64 15.13
N LEU A 85 21.22 -3.72 14.28
CA LEU A 85 22.30 -3.94 13.29
C LEU A 85 22.75 -2.61 12.65
N THR A 86 23.03 -1.58 13.44
CA THR A 86 23.72 -0.38 12.90
C THR A 86 24.83 0.10 13.82
N GLY A 87 26.06 -0.31 13.48
CA GLY A 87 27.24 0.56 13.51
C GLY A 87 27.79 0.96 14.87
N GLY A 88 28.75 0.18 15.39
CA GLY A 88 29.69 0.67 16.40
C GLY A 88 30.48 1.86 15.86
N VAL A 89 30.23 3.05 16.42
CA VAL A 89 31.06 4.25 16.21
C VAL A 89 32.40 4.02 16.90
N ARG A 90 33.46 3.81 16.11
CA ARG A 90 34.84 3.81 16.62
C ARG A 90 35.25 5.26 16.87
N GLN A 91 35.20 5.68 18.12
CA GLN A 91 35.81 6.93 18.59
C GLN A 91 37.30 6.96 18.18
N GLY A 92 37.71 8.03 17.50
CA GLY A 92 39.10 8.27 17.11
C GLY A 92 39.97 8.46 18.34
N GLY A 93 41.03 7.65 18.46
CA GLY A 93 42.08 7.83 19.45
C GLY A 93 43.00 9.02 19.10
N PRO A 94 43.63 9.66 20.10
CA PRO A 94 44.32 10.94 19.91
C PRO A 94 45.57 10.84 19.04
N ALA A 95 45.75 11.87 18.21
CA ALA A 95 46.90 12.10 17.36
C ALA A 95 48.20 12.13 18.18
N ARG A 96 49.09 11.16 17.93
CA ARG A 96 50.44 11.13 18.49
C ARG A 96 51.25 12.26 17.86
N GLN A 97 51.54 13.30 18.65
CA GLN A 97 52.49 14.34 18.30
C GLN A 97 53.85 13.70 17.97
N ARG A 98 54.21 13.70 16.68
CA ARG A 98 55.61 13.54 16.24
C ARG A 98 56.29 14.88 16.44
N HIS A 99 56.95 15.03 17.59
CA HIS A 99 57.89 16.12 17.79
C HIS A 99 59.08 15.89 16.85
N GLY A 100 59.24 16.79 15.88
CA GLY A 100 60.36 16.78 14.94
C GLY A 100 61.67 17.07 15.68
N ARG A 101 62.68 16.22 15.46
CA ARG A 101 64.07 16.55 15.75
C ARG A 101 64.69 17.03 14.44
N VAL A 102 64.98 18.33 14.44
CA VAL A 102 65.68 19.12 13.43
C VAL A 102 66.96 18.46 12.89
N GLU A 103 67.10 18.46 11.57
CA GLU A 103 68.40 18.54 10.86
C GLU A 103 68.89 20.01 10.98
N GLU A 104 70.15 20.45 10.94
CA GLU A 104 71.38 20.06 10.23
C GLU A 104 72.56 20.89 10.82
N HIS A 105 73.79 20.43 10.57
CA HIS A 105 75.02 21.19 10.27
C HIS A 105 75.76 22.05 11.32
N GLY A 106 77.03 21.68 11.50
CA GLY A 106 78.16 22.44 12.04
C GLY A 106 79.44 21.66 11.80
#